data_AF-A0A821IC35-F1
#
_entry.id   AF-A0A821IC35-F1
#
_cell.length_a   1.000
_cell.length_b   1.000
_cell.length_c   1.000
_cell.angle_alpha   90.00
_cell.angle_beta   90.00
_cell.angle_gamma   90.00
#
_symmetry.space_group_name_H-M   'P 1'
#
loop_
_entity.id
_entity.type
_entity.pdbx_description
1 polymer ?
#
loop_
_entity_poly.entity_id
_entity_poly.type
_entity_poly.pdbx_seq_one_letter_code
_entity_poly.pdbx_strand_id
1 'polypeptide(L)'
;MFINEALNLPKPVRVIYVAGLDLFNRCRGMTSLRRSPLGGVAVVYRPGQDDRFITSTHVQDGSNVFYVCANDDDMDTSGSESDDISSTLIRERYKNNQNCEHLTFKSVLDHMKIVSSKKN
;
A
#
# COMPACT_ATOMS: atom_id res chain seq x y z
N MET A 1 5.27 -4.41 28.07
CA MET A 1 4.59 -5.70 27.86
C MET A 1 4.52 -5.94 26.37
N PHE A 2 5.23 -6.97 25.89
CA PHE A 2 5.27 -7.29 24.45
C PHE A 2 3.94 -7.95 24.04
N ILE A 3 3.48 -7.77 22.80
CA ILE A 3 2.29 -8.46 22.25
C ILE A 3 2.38 -9.98 22.50
N ASN A 4 3.59 -10.52 22.47
CA ASN A 4 3.90 -11.90 22.77
C ASN A 4 3.55 -12.35 24.19
N GLU A 5 3.72 -11.51 25.20
CA GLU A 5 3.39 -11.85 26.60
C GLU A 5 1.88 -11.87 26.82
N ALA A 6 1.14 -11.02 26.11
CA ALA A 6 -0.32 -11.00 26.14
C ALA A 6 -0.95 -12.18 25.38
N LEU A 7 -0.28 -12.70 24.33
CA LEU A 7 -0.84 -13.68 23.40
C LEU A 7 -0.17 -15.06 23.44
N ASN A 8 0.81 -15.30 24.33
CA ASN A 8 1.54 -16.56 24.46
C ASN A 8 2.09 -17.10 23.12
N LEU A 9 2.58 -16.21 22.26
CA LEU A 9 3.02 -16.57 20.91
C LEU A 9 4.41 -17.21 20.95
N PRO A 10 4.64 -18.34 20.23
CA PRO A 10 5.88 -19.11 20.29
C PRO A 10 7.09 -18.38 19.70
N LYS A 11 6.88 -17.30 18.94
CA LYS A 11 7.92 -16.44 18.38
C LYS A 11 7.51 -14.98 18.43
N PRO A 12 8.45 -14.02 18.56
CA PRO A 12 8.17 -12.59 18.52
C PRO A 12 7.39 -12.21 17.27
N VAL A 13 6.19 -11.65 17.43
CA VAL A 13 5.42 -11.11 16.31
C VAL A 13 5.74 -9.63 16.15
N ARG A 14 5.99 -9.22 14.90
CA ARG A 14 6.22 -7.84 14.52
C ARG A 14 5.04 -7.36 13.69
N VAL A 15 4.63 -6.12 13.90
CA VAL A 15 3.62 -5.46 13.05
C VAL A 15 4.33 -4.70 11.94
N ILE A 16 4.01 -5.02 10.69
CA ILE A 16 4.53 -4.30 9.52
C ILE A 16 3.40 -3.49 8.89
N TYR A 17 3.59 -2.17 8.84
CA TYR A 17 2.68 -1.27 8.15
C TYR A 17 3.07 -1.20 6.67
N VAL A 18 2.14 -1.53 5.78
CA VAL A 18 2.36 -1.42 4.33
C VAL A 18 1.74 -0.13 3.83
N ALA A 19 2.50 0.68 3.09
CA ALA A 19 2.02 1.93 2.52
C ALA A 19 2.70 2.27 1.20
N GLY A 20 2.02 3.06 0.37
CA GLY A 20 2.65 3.72 -0.77
C GLY A 20 3.65 4.79 -0.35
N LEU A 21 4.63 5.06 -1.21
CA LEU A 21 5.65 6.11 -1.00
C LEU A 21 5.03 7.49 -0.75
N ASP A 22 3.91 7.80 -1.40
CA ASP A 22 3.17 9.05 -1.25
C ASP A 22 2.63 9.26 0.18
N LEU A 23 2.06 8.21 0.77
CA LEU A 23 1.57 8.23 2.15
C LEU A 23 2.74 8.31 3.13
N PHE A 24 3.82 7.56 2.89
CA PHE A 24 5.01 7.56 3.75
C PHE A 24 5.64 8.96 3.82
N ASN A 25 5.78 9.63 2.68
CA ASN A 25 6.38 10.98 2.61
C ASN A 25 5.52 12.05 3.30
N ARG A 26 4.20 11.86 3.36
CA ARG A 26 3.25 12.81 3.98
C ARG A 26 2.99 12.53 5.46
N CYS A 27 3.08 11.27 5.89
CA CYS A 27 2.72 10.84 7.24
C CYS A 27 3.94 10.79 8.17
N ARG A 28 4.15 11.88 8.94
CA ARG A 28 5.23 11.97 9.95
C ARG A 28 5.18 10.86 11.03
N GLY A 29 4.01 10.26 11.28
CA GLY A 29 3.90 9.14 12.23
C GLY A 29 4.55 7.86 11.72
N MET A 30 4.63 7.67 10.40
CA MET A 30 5.26 6.48 9.81
C MET A 30 6.78 6.51 9.94
N THR A 31 7.41 7.68 9.89
CA THR A 31 8.85 7.81 10.15
C THR A 31 9.22 7.50 11.60
N SER A 32 8.29 7.66 12.56
CA SER A 32 8.51 7.23 13.96
C SER A 32 8.62 5.71 14.10
N LEU A 33 7.99 4.94 13.21
CA LEU A 33 8.05 3.47 13.22
C LEU A 33 9.44 2.93 12.83
N ARG A 34 10.28 3.75 12.20
CA ARG A 34 11.66 3.41 11.82
C ARG A 34 12.50 2.89 12.99
N ARG A 35 12.21 3.34 14.22
CA ARG A 35 12.95 3.01 15.44
C ARG A 35 12.16 2.12 16.40
N SER A 36 10.97 1.65 16.01
CA SER A 36 10.10 0.88 16.91
C SER A 36 10.61 -0.54 17.08
N PRO A 37 10.86 -1.05 18.31
CA PRO A 37 11.25 -2.44 18.52
C PRO A 37 10.10 -3.43 18.24
N LEU A 38 8.86 -2.94 18.09
CA LEU A 38 7.64 -3.75 17.97
C LEU A 38 7.11 -3.84 16.53
N GLY A 39 7.70 -3.09 15.60
CA GLY A 39 7.19 -3.04 14.24
C GLY A 39 8.06 -2.28 13.25
N GLY A 40 7.61 -2.25 12.00
CA GLY A 40 8.29 -1.60 10.90
C GLY A 40 7.33 -1.14 9.82
N VAL A 41 7.88 -0.62 8.74
CA VAL A 41 7.11 -0.11 7.59
C VAL A 41 7.67 -0.73 6.31
N ALA A 42 6.81 -1.31 5.49
CA ALA A 42 7.10 -1.65 4.11
C ALA A 42 6.54 -0.54 3.21
N VAL A 43 7.43 0.18 2.54
CA VAL A 43 7.11 1.29 1.63
C VAL A 43 7.14 0.76 0.21
N VAL A 44 5.97 0.64 -0.40
CA VAL A 44 5.83 0.26 -1.81
C VAL A 44 6.01 1.51 -2.66
N TYR A 45 6.94 1.47 -3.60
CA TYR A 45 7.18 2.56 -4.54
C TYR A 45 7.12 2.06 -5.98
N ARG A 46 6.78 2.98 -6.88
CA ARG A 46 6.72 2.75 -8.32
C ARG A 46 7.87 3.51 -9.01
N PRO A 47 8.47 2.97 -10.07
CA PRO A 47 9.46 3.70 -10.86
C PRO A 47 8.91 5.04 -11.36
N GLY A 48 9.72 6.09 -11.30
CA GLY A 48 9.34 7.46 -11.68
C GLY A 48 8.68 8.28 -10.57
N GLN A 49 8.41 7.70 -9.39
CA GLN A 49 8.02 8.48 -8.21
C GLN A 49 9.24 9.19 -7.60
N ASP A 50 8.98 10.34 -6.96
CA ASP A 50 10.00 11.14 -6.27
C ASP A 50 10.67 10.36 -5.13
N ASP A 51 11.88 9.89 -5.40
CA ASP A 51 12.67 8.97 -4.58
C ASP A 51 13.66 9.70 -3.64
N ARG A 52 13.55 11.04 -3.52
CA ARG A 52 14.41 11.86 -2.64
C ARG A 52 14.49 11.34 -1.20
N PHE A 53 13.42 10.70 -0.72
CA PHE A 53 13.38 10.08 0.61
C PHE A 53 13.91 8.65 0.64
N ILE A 54 13.77 7.92 -0.46
CA ILE A 54 14.26 6.54 -0.61
C ILE A 54 15.79 6.56 -0.49
N THR A 55 16.47 7.40 -1.26
CA THR A 55 17.93 7.51 -1.27
C THR A 55 18.53 8.06 0.03
N SER A 56 17.83 8.97 0.72
CA SER A 56 18.30 9.55 1.99
C SER A 56 18.03 8.68 3.23
N THR A 57 17.13 7.69 3.15
CA THR A 57 16.80 6.81 4.29
C THR A 57 17.17 5.33 4.08
N HIS A 58 17.49 4.90 2.86
CA HIS A 58 18.01 3.56 2.54
C HIS A 58 19.29 3.19 3.30
N VAL A 59 20.01 4.18 3.83
CA VAL A 59 21.39 3.99 4.31
C VAL A 59 21.55 4.41 5.78
N GLN A 60 20.58 4.08 6.65
CA GLN A 60 20.94 3.95 8.06
C GLN A 60 20.70 2.51 8.49
N ASP A 61 21.80 1.81 8.72
CA ASP A 61 21.81 0.50 9.37
C ASP A 61 20.93 0.54 10.64
N GLY A 62 20.04 -0.44 10.79
CA GLY A 62 19.15 -0.57 11.94
C GLY A 62 17.79 0.11 11.81
N SER A 63 17.41 0.59 10.62
CA SER A 63 16.08 1.11 10.37
C SER A 63 15.06 0.00 10.09
N ASN A 64 13.87 0.06 10.71
CA ASN A 64 12.75 -0.86 10.44
C ASN A 64 11.89 -0.42 9.25
N VAL A 65 12.49 0.22 8.23
CA VAL A 65 11.82 0.63 6.99
C VAL A 65 12.37 -0.19 5.85
N PHE A 66 11.49 -0.87 5.13
CA PHE A 66 11.78 -1.71 3.98
C PHE A 66 11.18 -1.06 2.76
N TYR A 67 11.95 -0.87 1.70
CA TYR A 67 11.42 -0.35 0.45
C TYR A 67 11.23 -1.50 -0.53
N VAL A 68 10.09 -1.54 -1.19
CA VAL A 68 9.71 -2.59 -2.14
C VAL A 68 9.30 -1.91 -3.44
N CYS A 69 10.02 -2.20 -4.53
CA CYS A 69 9.62 -1.72 -5.84
C CYS A 69 8.43 -2.57 -6.32
N ALA A 70 7.36 -1.92 -6.77
CA ALA A 70 6.17 -2.61 -7.29
C ALA A 70 6.43 -3.36 -8.61
N ASN A 71 7.60 -3.17 -9.24
CA ASN A 71 7.96 -3.76 -10.53
C ASN A 71 9.04 -4.85 -10.44
N ASP A 72 9.46 -5.27 -9.23
CA ASP A 72 10.56 -6.24 -9.05
C ASP A 72 10.17 -7.70 -9.34
N ASP A 73 8.94 -7.97 -9.78
CA ASP A 73 8.59 -9.29 -10.30
C ASP A 73 8.92 -9.36 -11.80
N ASP A 74 10.06 -9.99 -12.10
CA ASP A 74 10.40 -10.69 -13.34
C ASP A 74 9.30 -11.70 -13.73
N MET A 75 8.15 -11.21 -14.17
CA MET A 75 7.20 -11.99 -14.95
C MET A 75 6.97 -11.25 -16.27
N ASP A 76 7.20 -12.02 -17.32
CA ASP A 76 7.08 -11.71 -18.74
C ASP A 76 5.68 -11.19 -19.12
N THR A 77 5.33 -9.99 -18.67
CA THR A 77 4.16 -9.23 -19.12
C THR A 77 4.65 -7.98 -19.82
N SER A 78 5.12 -8.19 -21.05
CA SER A 78 5.04 -7.18 -22.09
C SER A 78 3.58 -6.68 -22.19
N GLY A 79 3.23 -5.66 -21.40
CA GLY A 79 1.95 -4.97 -21.53
C GLY A 79 1.09 -4.82 -20.27
N SER A 80 1.63 -4.75 -19.05
CA SER A 80 0.91 -4.04 -18.01
C SER A 80 1.83 -3.05 -17.32
N GLU A 81 1.73 -1.78 -17.75
CA GLU A 81 1.81 -0.69 -16.80
C GLU A 81 1.05 -1.16 -15.56
N SER A 82 1.70 -1.20 -14.40
CA SER A 82 0.98 -1.28 -13.14
C SER A 82 0.04 -0.09 -13.14
N ASP A 83 -1.17 -0.30 -13.68
CA ASP A 83 -2.11 0.77 -13.96
C ASP A 83 -2.23 1.55 -12.66
N ASP A 84 -1.99 2.86 -12.71
CA ASP A 84 -2.11 3.72 -11.54
C ASP A 84 -3.58 3.89 -11.17
N ILE A 85 -4.16 2.79 -10.70
CA ILE A 85 -5.55 2.68 -10.34
C ILE A 85 -5.69 3.26 -8.94
N SER A 86 -6.10 4.51 -8.90
CA SER A 86 -6.53 5.14 -7.66
C SER A 86 -8.04 4.96 -7.45
N SER A 87 -8.45 4.94 -6.18
CA SER A 87 -9.89 4.98 -5.87
C SER A 87 -10.56 6.27 -6.37
N THR A 88 -9.80 7.35 -6.60
CA THR A 88 -10.31 8.59 -7.20
C THR A 88 -10.73 8.36 -8.65
N LEU A 89 -9.89 7.69 -9.45
CA LEU A 89 -10.21 7.31 -10.83
C LEU A 89 -11.46 6.43 -10.89
N ILE A 90 -11.53 5.40 -10.04
CA ILE A 90 -12.69 4.50 -10.00
C ILE A 90 -13.98 5.27 -9.68
N ARG A 91 -13.95 6.17 -8.69
CA ARG A 91 -15.13 6.99 -8.33
C ARG A 91 -15.58 7.89 -9.48
N GLU A 92 -14.64 8.53 -10.17
CA GLU A 92 -14.93 9.41 -11.30
C GLU A 92 -15.58 8.63 -12.44
N ARG A 93 -14.98 7.50 -12.85
CA ARG A 93 -15.53 6.65 -13.90
C ARG A 93 -16.91 6.11 -13.54
N TYR A 94 -17.07 5.61 -12.30
CA TYR A 94 -18.35 5.09 -11.84
C TYR A 94 -19.45 6.17 -11.85
N LYS A 95 -19.14 7.39 -11.40
CA LYS A 95 -20.08 8.53 -11.41
C LYS A 95 -20.50 8.91 -12.84
N ASN A 96 -19.58 8.81 -13.79
CA ASN A 96 -19.81 9.15 -15.19
C ASN A 96 -20.38 7.98 -16.02
N ASN A 97 -20.81 6.88 -15.38
CA ASN A 97 -21.28 5.65 -16.04
C ASN A 97 -20.25 5.04 -17.03
N GLN A 98 -18.96 5.25 -16.77
CA GLN A 98 -17.87 4.67 -17.56
C GLN A 98 -17.50 3.27 -17.04
N ASN A 99 -16.97 2.42 -17.93
CA ASN A 99 -16.59 1.07 -17.56
C ASN A 99 -15.45 1.07 -16.52
N CYS A 100 -15.67 0.34 -15.43
CA CYS A 100 -14.72 0.12 -14.33
C CYS A 100 -14.27 -1.35 -14.23
N GLU A 101 -14.65 -2.20 -15.19
CA GLU A 101 -14.12 -3.54 -15.34
C GLU A 101 -12.59 -3.49 -15.44
N HIS A 102 -11.93 -4.47 -14.82
CA HIS A 102 -10.47 -4.57 -14.69
C HIS A 102 -9.79 -3.50 -13.82
N LEU A 103 -10.50 -2.46 -13.37
CA LEU A 103 -9.96 -1.49 -12.40
C LEU A 103 -10.10 -1.97 -10.95
N THR A 104 -11.00 -2.90 -10.68
CA THR A 104 -11.17 -3.49 -9.35
C THR A 104 -11.82 -4.86 -9.45
N PHE A 105 -11.93 -5.54 -8.31
CA PHE A 105 -12.58 -6.85 -8.26
C PHE A 105 -14.05 -6.76 -8.66
N LYS A 106 -14.51 -7.74 -9.43
CA LYS A 106 -15.92 -7.86 -9.83
C LYS A 106 -16.88 -7.80 -8.63
N SER A 107 -16.53 -8.47 -7.53
CA SER A 107 -17.34 -8.46 -6.30
C SER A 107 -17.52 -7.05 -5.71
N VAL A 108 -16.53 -6.16 -5.85
CA VAL A 108 -16.63 -4.76 -5.43
C VAL A 108 -17.58 -4.00 -6.34
N LEU A 109 -17.49 -4.19 -7.66
CA LEU A 109 -18.39 -3.57 -8.64
C LEU A 109 -19.85 -4.01 -8.42
N ASP A 110 -20.08 -5.30 -8.20
CA ASP A 110 -21.41 -5.85 -7.94
C ASP A 110 -22.01 -5.26 -6.65
N HIS A 111 -21.21 -5.15 -5.59
CA HIS A 111 -21.63 -4.50 -4.35
C HIS A 111 -21.98 -3.02 -4.55
N MET A 112 -21.18 -2.27 -5.32
CA MET A 112 -21.47 -0.86 -5.61
C MET A 112 -22.82 -0.67 -6.31
N LYS A 113 -23.18 -1.55 -7.25
CA LYS A 113 -24.48 -1.52 -7.95
C LYS A 113 -25.65 -1.74 -6.99
N ILE A 114 -25.52 -2.68 -6.05
CA ILE A 114 -26.55 -2.97 -5.03
C ILE A 114 -26.76 -1.76 -4.11
N VAL A 115 -25.68 -1.11 -3.67
CA VAL A 115 -25.77 0.07 -2.80
C VAL A 115 -26.43 1.24 -3.51
N SER A 116 -26.12 1.45 -4.79
CA SER A 116 -26.75 2.51 -5.60
C SER A 116 -28.26 2.29 -5.82
N SER A 117 -28.69 1.05 -6.02
CA SER A 117 -30.11 0.72 -6.27
C SER A 117 -30.99 0.80 -5.02
N LYS A 118 -30.42 0.79 -3.80
CA LYS A 118 -31.14 1.03 -2.54
C LYS A 118 -31.38 2.51 -2.21
N LYS A 119 -30.73 3.43 -2.94
CA LYS A 119 -30.82 4.88 -2.68
C LYS A 119 -31.84 5.60 -3.57
N ASN A 120 -32.41 4.90 -4.55
CA ASN A 120 -33.51 5.35 -5.41
C ASN A 120 -34.80 4.64 -5.01
#